data_AF-A0A4V2FE64-F1
#
_entry.id   AF-A0A4V2FE64-F1
#
_cell.length_a   1.000
_cell.length_b   1.000
_cell.length_c   1.000
_cell.angle_alpha   90.00
_cell.angle_beta   90.00
_cell.angle_gamma   90.00
#
_symmetry.space_group_name_H-M   'P 1'
#
loop_
_entity.id
_entity.type
_entity.pdbx_description
1 polymer ?
#
loop_
_entity_poly.entity_id
_entity_poly.type
_entity_poly.pdbx_seq_one_letter_code
_entity_poly.pdbx_strand_id
1 'polypeptide(L)' 'MPDESLTDRLVNTDVSALNGAELRAHLEAVDQHLKHLQRSELELLEGSPEVVAQNPQLRDRLDYLRTLDLGEVSGPGS' A
#
# COMPACT_ATOMS: atom_id res chain seq x y z
N MET A 1 4.92 -4.71 -8.72
CA MET A 1 6.03 -5.18 -7.87
C MET A 1 6.48 -3.99 -7.06
N PRO A 2 6.40 -4.01 -5.72
CA PRO A 2 6.92 -2.91 -4.92
C PRO A 2 8.43 -2.81 -5.14
N ASP A 3 8.92 -1.61 -5.43
CA ASP A 3 10.35 -1.35 -5.45
C ASP A 3 10.89 -1.48 -4.02
N GLU A 4 11.61 -2.57 -3.72
CA GLU A 4 12.28 -2.77 -2.43
C GLU A 4 13.20 -1.58 -2.11
N SER A 5 13.83 -1.00 -3.13
CA SER A 5 14.66 0.21 -3.00
C SER A 5 13.87 1.44 -2.56
N LEU A 6 12.62 1.59 -2.98
CA LEU A 6 11.76 2.70 -2.54
C LEU A 6 11.33 2.49 -1.09
N THR A 7 10.97 1.25 -0.73
CA THR A 7 10.59 0.90 0.64
C THR A 7 11.73 1.19 1.61
N ASP A 8 12.94 0.74 1.28
CA ASP A 8 14.14 0.97 2.09
C ASP A 8 14.43 2.46 2.26
N ARG A 9 14.35 3.24 1.16
CA ARG A 9 14.54 4.69 1.19
C ARG A 9 13.51 5.38 2.10
N LEU A 10 12.23 5.02 2.01
CA LEU A 10 11.17 5.64 2.80
C LEU A 10 11.33 5.33 4.29
N VAL A 11 11.69 4.10 4.64
CA VAL A 11 11.88 3.68 6.04
C VAL A 11 13.13 4.29 6.66
N ASN A 12 14.22 4.40 5.89
CA ASN A 12 15.51 4.87 6.40
C ASN A 12 15.71 6.40 6.30
N THR A 13 14.69 7.15 5.88
CA THR A 13 14.79 8.62 5.83
C THR A 13 14.82 9.20 7.25
N ASP A 14 15.86 9.98 7.58
CA ASP A 14 15.89 10.76 8.82
C ASP A 14 14.95 11.96 8.73
N VAL A 15 13.73 11.80 9.24
CA VAL A 15 12.69 12.83 9.25
C VAL A 15 13.06 14.07 10.07
N SER A 16 14.01 13.94 11.01
CA SER A 16 14.45 15.05 11.87
C SER A 16 15.29 16.09 11.11
N ALA A 17 15.90 15.66 10.00
CA ALA A 17 16.71 16.51 9.14
C ALA A 17 15.90 17.22 8.05
N LEU A 18 14.61 16.88 7.89
CA LEU A 18 13.75 17.43 6.84
C LEU A 18 13.17 18.78 7.25
N ASN A 19 13.15 19.73 6.32
CA ASN A 19 12.37 20.95 6.49
C ASN A 19 10.87 20.69 6.30
N GLY A 20 10.02 21.69 6.64
CA GLY A 20 8.56 21.50 6.61
C GLY A 20 7.94 21.21 5.23
N ALA A 21 8.62 21.53 4.12
CA ALA A 21 8.17 21.12 2.79
C ALA A 21 8.60 19.68 2.48
N GLU A 22 9.85 19.33 2.80
CA GLU A 22 10.40 17.99 2.62
C GLU A 22 9.67 16.95 3.47
N LEU A 23 9.33 17.28 4.72
CA LEU A 23 8.56 16.39 5.59
C LEU A 23 7.18 16.10 5.02
N ARG A 24 6.48 17.11 4.47
CA ARG A 24 5.18 16.91 3.84
C ARG A 24 5.28 16.02 2.61
N ALA A 25 6.26 16.28 1.74
CA ALA A 25 6.49 15.46 0.55
C ALA A 25 6.86 14.01 0.93
N HIS A 26 7.64 13.82 2.00
CA HIS A 26 7.98 12.50 2.50
C HIS A 26 6.75 11.76 3.04
N LEU A 27 5.91 12.41 3.85
CA LEU A 27 4.67 11.82 4.36
C LEU A 27 3.70 11.45 3.24
N GLU A 28 3.58 12.30 2.21
CA GLU A 28 2.78 12.01 1.03
C GLU A 28 3.33 10.79 0.27
N ALA A 29 4.65 10.70 0.09
CA ALA A 29 5.28 9.54 -0.55
C ALA A 29 5.07 8.24 0.26
N VAL A 30 5.14 8.31 1.59
CA VAL A 30 4.84 7.17 2.48
C VAL A 30 3.38 6.74 2.35
N ASP A 31 2.43 7.67 2.38
CA ASP A 31 1.00 7.38 2.23
C ASP A 31 0.69 6.71 0.88
N GLN A 32 1.23 7.27 -0.21
CA GLN A 32 1.06 6.70 -1.55
C GLN A 32 1.67 5.29 -1.66
N HIS A 33 2.86 5.08 -1.10
CA HIS A 33 3.51 3.77 -1.10
C HIS A 33 2.72 2.75 -0.27
N LEU A 34 2.21 3.15 0.89
CA LEU A 34 1.38 2.28 1.74
C LEU A 34 0.10 1.86 1.01
N LYS A 35 -0.59 2.79 0.35
CA LYS A 35 -1.78 2.48 -0.46
C LYS A 35 -1.45 1.53 -1.60
N HIS A 36 -0.31 1.70 -2.26
CA HIS A 36 0.15 0.80 -3.31
C HIS A 36 0.37 -0.63 -2.78
N LEU A 37 1.00 -0.76 -1.62
CA LEU A 37 1.22 -2.07 -0.97
C LEU A 37 -0.11 -2.72 -0.58
N GLN A 38 -1.04 -1.97 0.02
CA GLN A 38 -2.37 -2.46 0.39
C GLN A 38 -3.18 -2.91 -0.84
N ARG A 39 -3.07 -2.21 -1.97
CA ARG A 39 -3.69 -2.63 -3.22
C ARG A 39 -3.07 -3.90 -3.78
N SER A 40 -1.73 -4.00 -3.76
CA SER A 40 -1.03 -5.22 -4.17
C SER A 40 -1.44 -6.41 -3.30
N GLU A 41 -1.59 -6.21 -1.99
CA GLU A 41 -2.09 -7.22 -1.07
C GLU A 41 -3.54 -7.63 -1.41
N LEU A 42 -4.41 -6.66 -1.68
CA LEU A 42 -5.79 -6.91 -2.09
C LEU A 42 -5.85 -7.76 -3.37
N GLU A 43 -5.11 -7.38 -4.41
CA GLU A 43 -5.05 -8.11 -5.68
C GLU A 43 -4.56 -9.56 -5.49
N LEU A 44 -3.56 -9.77 -4.62
CA LEU A 44 -3.05 -11.12 -4.30
C LEU A 44 -4.09 -11.97 -3.57
N LEU A 45 -4.81 -11.40 -2.60
CA LEU A 45 -5.83 -12.11 -1.84
C LEU A 45 -7.06 -12.41 -2.71
N GLU A 46 -7.50 -11.47 -3.55
CA GLU A 46 -8.60 -11.68 -4.49
C GLU A 46 -8.25 -12.69 -5.60
N GLY A 47 -7.00 -12.72 -6.03
CA GLY A 47 -6.49 -13.70 -6.99
C GLY A 47 -6.29 -15.12 -6.42
N SER A 48 -6.38 -15.29 -5.09
CA SER A 48 -6.10 -16.57 -4.41
C SER A 48 -7.25 -17.01 -3.47
N PRO A 49 -8.49 -17.16 -3.98
CA PRO A 49 -9.67 -17.37 -3.15
C PRO A 49 -9.63 -18.67 -2.34
N GLU A 50 -8.95 -19.72 -2.82
CA GLU A 50 -8.82 -20.99 -2.10
C GLU A 50 -7.96 -20.87 -0.83
N VAL A 51 -6.90 -20.05 -0.89
CA VAL A 51 -6.00 -19.81 0.25
C VAL A 51 -6.69 -18.92 1.29
N VAL A 52 -7.41 -17.90 0.83
CA VAL A 52 -8.25 -17.05 1.67
C VAL A 52 -9.37 -17.87 2.32
N ALA A 53 -9.99 -18.78 1.59
CA ALA A 53 -11.03 -19.65 2.14
C ALA A 53 -10.52 -20.55 3.27
N GLN A 54 -9.25 -20.92 3.29
CA GLN A 54 -8.69 -21.81 4.32
C GLN A 54 -8.15 -21.06 5.55
N ASN A 55 -7.97 -19.74 5.46
CA ASN A 55 -7.40 -18.94 6.54
C ASN A 55 -8.34 -17.80 6.95
N PRO A 56 -9.01 -17.89 8.12
CA PRO A 56 -9.95 -16.86 8.56
C PRO A 56 -9.28 -15.49 8.72
N GLN A 57 -8.02 -15.44 9.15
CA GLN A 57 -7.25 -14.19 9.25
C GLN A 57 -7.07 -13.49 7.89
N LEU A 58 -6.93 -14.25 6.80
CA LEU A 58 -6.83 -13.69 5.46
C LEU A 58 -8.19 -13.18 4.96
N ARG A 59 -9.29 -13.78 5.40
CA ARG A 59 -10.64 -13.26 5.13
C ARG A 59 -10.86 -11.93 5.83
N ASP A 60 -10.57 -11.86 7.12
CA ASP A 60 -10.69 -10.61 7.89
C ASP A 60 -9.81 -9.51 7.29
N ARG A 61 -8.60 -9.88 6.83
CA ARG A 61 -7.69 -8.95 6.15
C ARG A 61 -8.24 -8.48 4.81
N LEU A 62 -8.77 -9.38 3.99
CA LEU A 62 -9.40 -9.05 2.71
C LEU A 62 -10.60 -8.12 2.91
N ASP A 63 -11.46 -8.42 3.89
CA ASP A 63 -12.62 -7.58 4.21
C ASP A 63 -12.17 -6.20 4.67
N TYR A 64 -11.15 -6.10 5.53
CA TYR A 64 -10.57 -4.82 5.93
C TYR A 64 -10.04 -4.02 4.73
N LEU A 65 -9.25 -4.64 3.85
CA LEU A 65 -8.68 -3.96 2.68
C LEU A 65 -9.77 -3.42 1.74
N ARG A 66 -10.90 -4.12 1.61
CA ARG A 66 -12.06 -3.66 0.83
C ARG A 66 -12.78 -2.45 1.42
N THR A 67 -12.60 -2.17 2.71
CA THR A 67 -13.16 -0.97 3.36
C THR A 67 -12.29 0.27 3.20
N LEU A 68 -11.03 0.11 2.79
CA LEU A 68 -10.09 1.22 2.67
C LEU A 68 -10.33 2.00 1.37
N ASP A 69 -10.27 3.32 1.45
CA ASP A 69 -10.16 4.18 0.28
C ASP A 69 -8.71 4.12 -0.25
N LEU A 70 -8.44 3.12 -1.07
CA LEU A 70 -7.13 2.92 -1.68
C LEU A 70 -6.92 3.80 -2.91
N GLY A 71 -7.90 4.63 -3.30
CA GLY A 71 -7.93 5.41 -4.54
C GLY A 71 -8.12 4.55 -5.80
N GLU A 72 -8.67 5.14 -6.86
CA GLU A 72 -8.75 4.48 -8.17
C GLU A 72 -7.37 4.33 -8.80
N VAL A 73 -7.10 3.19 -9.44
CA VAL A 73 -6.16 3.19 -10.56
C VAL A 73 -6.88 3.99 -11.63
N SER A 74 -6.36 5.16 -11.99
CA SER A 74 -6.61 5.69 -13.34
C SER A 74 -6.01 4.68 -14.31
N GLY A 75 -6.75 3.60 -14.59
CA GLY A 75 -6.56 2.82 -15.79
C GLY A 75 -6.75 3.77 -16.97
N PRO A 76 -5.99 3.64 -18.05
CA PRO A 76 -6.19 4.48 -19.22
C PRO A 76 -7.66 4.34 -19.64
N GLY A 77 -8.38 5.46 -19.59
CA GLY A 77 -9.73 5.57 -20.10
C GLY A 77 -9.79 5.03 -21.53
N SER A 78 -10.82 4.24 -21.78
CA SER A 78 -11.14 3.66 -23.09
C SER A 78 -11.36 4.70 -24.17
#